data_AF-A0A822BSA2-F1
#
_entry.id   AF-A0A822BSA2-F1
#
_cell.length_a   1.000
_cell.length_b   1.000
_cell.length_c   1.000
_cell.angle_alpha   90.00
_cell.angle_beta   90.00
_cell.angle_gamma   90.00
#
_symmetry.space_group_name_H-M   'P 1'
#
loop_
_entity.id
_entity.type
_entity.pdbx_description
1 polymer ?
#
loop_
_entity_poly.entity_id
_entity_poly.type
_entity_poly.pdbx_seq_one_letter_code
_entity_poly.pdbx_strand_id
1 'polypeptide(L)'
;MAHGISDPENKKEHIDSTNVLNDKLDQLAQWIKESQHFIVFTGAGISTATGIPDFRSGMDTVLETGPGEWELEDHKKKRKKTANVIDDMQKAIPSLAHMALVALQRQGRLKCVISQNCDGLHLRSGLNPTNLAELH
;
A
#
# COMPACT_ATOMS: atom_id res chain seq x y z
N MET A 1 21.76 -5.46 5.11
CA MET A 1 21.11 -5.08 3.83
C MET A 1 20.05 -6.13 3.58
N ALA A 2 18.80 -5.74 3.35
CA ALA A 2 17.76 -6.72 3.01
C ALA A 2 18.15 -7.34 1.67
N HIS A 3 18.36 -8.65 1.62
CA HIS A 3 18.60 -9.35 0.37
C HIS A 3 17.39 -9.12 -0.54
N GLY A 4 17.64 -8.65 -1.76
CA GLY A 4 16.62 -8.51 -2.79
C GLY A 4 15.85 -9.82 -2.98
N ILE A 5 14.59 -9.72 -3.39
CA ILE A 5 13.83 -10.91 -3.79
C ILE A 5 14.55 -11.48 -5.03
N SER A 6 15.28 -12.58 -4.85
CA SER A 6 16.12 -13.14 -5.91
C SER A 6 15.33 -13.92 -6.95
N ASP A 7 14.17 -14.43 -6.56
CA ASP A 7 13.28 -15.22 -7.42
C ASP A 7 12.29 -14.28 -8.12
N PRO A 8 12.34 -14.16 -9.46
CA PRO A 8 11.40 -13.35 -10.24
C PRO A 8 9.94 -13.75 -10.05
N GLU A 9 9.64 -15.03 -9.75
CA GLU A 9 8.25 -15.47 -9.53
C GLU A 9 7.64 -14.80 -8.29
N ASN A 10 8.45 -14.46 -7.29
CA ASN A 10 7.99 -13.74 -6.10
C ASN A 10 7.71 -12.24 -6.34
N LYS A 11 8.03 -11.72 -7.53
CA LYS A 11 7.74 -10.34 -7.94
C LYS A 11 6.62 -10.26 -8.97
N LYS A 12 6.16 -11.40 -9.47
CA LYS A 12 5.10 -11.47 -10.47
C LYS A 12 3.79 -10.95 -9.90
N GLU A 13 3.19 -10.01 -10.62
CA GLU A 13 1.88 -9.49 -10.24
C GLU A 13 0.78 -10.46 -10.67
N HIS A 14 -0.15 -10.71 -9.75
CA HIS A 14 -1.30 -11.57 -9.98
C HIS A 14 -2.57 -10.72 -10.01
N ILE A 15 -3.29 -10.78 -11.14
CA ILE A 15 -4.54 -10.07 -11.34
C ILE A 15 -5.67 -11.10 -11.32
N ASP A 16 -6.47 -11.08 -10.25
CA ASP A 16 -7.67 -11.90 -10.15
C ASP A 16 -8.67 -11.53 -11.25
N SER A 17 -9.41 -12.51 -11.76
CA SER A 17 -10.57 -12.24 -12.62
C SER A 17 -11.67 -11.55 -11.83
N THR A 18 -12.57 -10.81 -12.50
CA THR A 18 -13.64 -10.06 -11.85
C THR A 18 -14.49 -10.91 -10.89
N ASN A 19 -14.82 -12.15 -11.27
CA ASN A 19 -15.62 -13.04 -10.41
C ASN A 19 -14.85 -13.43 -9.14
N VAL A 20 -13.58 -13.85 -9.30
CA VAL A 20 -12.73 -14.22 -8.16
C VAL A 20 -12.51 -13.04 -7.22
N LEU A 21 -12.31 -11.84 -7.78
CA LEU A 21 -12.17 -10.62 -6.99
C LEU A 21 -13.43 -10.32 -6.19
N ASN A 22 -14.61 -10.37 -6.81
CA ASN A 22 -15.88 -10.11 -6.13
C ASN A 22 -16.13 -11.11 -4.99
N ASP A 23 -15.90 -12.41 -5.23
CA ASP A 23 -16.06 -13.44 -4.21
C ASP A 23 -15.13 -13.19 -3.00
N LYS A 24 -13.88 -12.81 -3.24
CA LYS A 24 -12.91 -12.45 -2.19
C LYS A 24 -13.33 -11.18 -1.44
N LEU A 25 -13.87 -10.19 -2.13
CA LEU A 25 -14.35 -8.94 -1.51
C LEU A 25 -15.55 -9.18 -0.60
N ASP A 26 -16.52 -10.00 -1.04
CA ASP A 26 -17.67 -10.38 -0.22
C ASP A 26 -17.22 -11.14 1.05
N GLN A 27 -16.28 -12.06 0.89
CA GLN A 27 -15.71 -12.81 2.02
C GLN A 27 -14.96 -11.89 3.00
N LEU A 28 -14.13 -10.96 2.49
CA LEU A 28 -13.43 -9.99 3.32
C LEU A 28 -14.42 -9.07 4.06
N ALA A 29 -15.46 -8.61 3.37
CA ALA A 29 -16.50 -7.78 3.99
C ALA A 29 -17.22 -8.53 5.12
N GLN A 30 -17.48 -9.83 4.95
CA GLN A 30 -18.07 -10.66 6.00
C GLN A 30 -17.13 -10.80 7.20
N TRP A 31 -15.83 -11.11 6.97
CA TRP A 31 -14.85 -11.20 8.04
C TRP A 31 -14.69 -9.90 8.83
N ILE A 32 -14.71 -8.75 8.15
CA ILE A 32 -14.66 -7.44 8.82
C ILE A 32 -15.93 -7.20 9.66
N LYS A 33 -17.10 -7.66 9.19
CA LYS A 33 -18.37 -7.50 9.92
C LYS A 33 -18.42 -8.35 11.19
N GLU A 34 -17.91 -9.58 11.13
CA GLU A 34 -17.96 -10.55 12.22
C GLU A 34 -16.80 -10.38 13.23
N SER A 35 -15.69 -9.80 12.79
CA SER A 35 -14.52 -9.61 13.65
C SER A 35 -14.81 -8.68 14.83
N GLN A 36 -14.46 -9.13 16.02
CA GLN A 36 -14.48 -8.32 17.24
C GLN A 36 -13.26 -7.38 17.32
N HIS A 37 -12.17 -7.74 16.64
CA HIS A 37 -10.90 -7.03 16.73
C HIS A 37 -10.20 -7.00 15.36
N PHE A 38 -10.63 -6.10 14.49
CA PHE A 38 -10.06 -5.92 13.17
C PHE A 38 -8.83 -5.00 13.22
N ILE A 39 -7.68 -5.52 12.79
CA ILE A 39 -6.40 -4.80 12.67
C ILE A 39 -5.94 -4.88 11.21
N VAL A 40 -5.35 -3.80 10.71
CA VAL A 40 -4.81 -3.74 9.34
C VAL A 40 -3.31 -3.51 9.39
N PHE A 41 -2.57 -4.24 8.55
CA PHE A 41 -1.16 -4.00 8.28
C PHE A 41 -1.02 -3.32 6.92
N THR A 42 -0.24 -2.24 6.84
CA THR A 42 -0.04 -1.50 5.60
C THR A 42 1.43 -1.34 5.26
N GLY A 43 1.75 -1.46 3.97
CA GLY A 43 3.05 -1.15 3.39
C GLY A 43 2.91 -0.19 2.21
N ALA A 44 4.02 0.05 1.51
CA ALA A 44 4.12 1.11 0.48
C ALA A 44 3.09 0.95 -0.66
N GLY A 45 2.59 -0.27 -0.90
CA GLY A 45 1.61 -0.57 -1.92
C GLY A 45 0.31 0.26 -1.85
N ILE A 46 -0.13 0.71 -0.66
CA ILE A 46 -1.35 1.54 -0.55
C ILE A 46 -1.14 3.00 -0.99
N SER A 47 0.12 3.41 -1.16
CA SER A 47 0.54 4.77 -1.51
C SER A 47 0.94 4.92 -2.98
N THR A 48 1.04 3.82 -3.74
CA THR A 48 1.44 3.83 -5.16
C THR A 48 0.51 4.66 -6.03
N ALA A 49 -0.80 4.56 -5.80
CA ALA A 49 -1.81 5.38 -6.48
C ALA A 49 -1.73 6.89 -6.15
N THR A 50 -0.89 7.30 -5.19
CA THR A 50 -0.64 8.70 -4.84
C THR A 50 0.59 9.27 -5.54
N GLY A 51 1.27 8.44 -6.34
CA GLY A 51 2.51 8.76 -7.04
C GLY A 51 3.79 8.53 -6.24
N ILE A 52 3.68 7.94 -5.04
CA ILE A 52 4.83 7.49 -4.24
C ILE A 52 5.17 6.05 -4.69
N PRO A 53 6.36 5.79 -5.26
CA PRO A 53 6.73 4.43 -5.66
C PRO A 53 6.86 3.52 -4.44
N ASP A 54 6.64 2.22 -4.66
CA ASP A 54 6.92 1.21 -3.66
C ASP A 54 8.41 0.84 -3.63
N PHE A 55 8.78 -0.19 -2.88
CA PHE A 55 10.18 -0.64 -2.80
C PHE A 55 10.50 -1.82 -3.71
N ARG A 56 9.53 -2.70 -4.02
CA ARG A 56 9.84 -4.04 -4.56
C ARG A 56 9.01 -4.47 -5.77
N SER A 57 8.11 -3.64 -6.29
CA SER A 57 7.43 -3.95 -7.55
C SER A 57 8.46 -4.25 -8.64
N GLY A 58 8.22 -5.32 -9.39
CA GLY A 58 9.15 -5.83 -10.39
C GLY A 58 9.37 -4.87 -11.55
N MET A 59 10.38 -5.18 -12.37
CA MET A 59 10.74 -4.37 -13.55
C MET A 59 9.63 -4.24 -14.60
N ASP A 60 8.66 -5.16 -14.60
CA ASP A 60 7.51 -5.26 -15.52
C ASP A 60 6.16 -4.95 -14.86
N THR A 61 6.18 -4.33 -13.67
CA THR A 61 4.98 -3.93 -12.92
C THR A 61 3.98 -3.12 -13.75
N VAL A 62 2.69 -3.34 -13.51
CA VAL A 62 1.60 -2.54 -14.08
C VAL A 62 1.43 -1.17 -13.41
N LEU A 63 2.14 -0.92 -12.30
CA LEU A 63 2.05 0.34 -11.58
C LEU A 63 2.58 1.51 -12.40
N GLU A 64 1.83 2.60 -12.39
CA GLU A 64 2.21 3.85 -13.08
C GLU A 64 3.47 4.51 -12.48
N THR A 65 3.76 4.24 -11.21
CA THR A 65 5.00 4.67 -10.53
C THR A 65 6.23 3.91 -11.02
N GLY A 66 6.03 2.83 -11.77
CA GLY A 66 7.09 1.96 -12.26
C GLY A 66 7.69 1.06 -11.18
N PRO A 67 8.84 0.42 -11.46
CA PRO A 67 9.48 -0.53 -10.56
C PRO A 67 9.87 0.12 -9.22
N GLY A 68 9.89 -0.70 -8.18
CA GLY A 68 10.20 -0.27 -6.83
C GLY A 68 11.61 0.28 -6.66
N GLU A 69 11.83 1.09 -5.64
CA GLU A 69 13.14 1.71 -5.35
C GLU A 69 14.28 0.67 -5.24
N TRP A 70 14.07 -0.41 -4.49
CA TRP A 70 15.08 -1.46 -4.30
C TRP A 70 15.21 -2.37 -5.51
N GLU A 71 14.13 -2.54 -6.29
CA GLU A 71 14.21 -3.25 -7.58
C GLU A 71 15.14 -2.51 -8.56
N LEU A 72 15.00 -1.18 -8.65
CA LEU A 72 15.87 -0.36 -9.49
C LEU A 72 17.32 -0.39 -8.99
N GLU A 73 17.53 -0.35 -7.67
CA GLU A 73 18.85 -0.46 -7.06
C GLU A 73 19.53 -1.79 -7.39
N ASP A 74 18.83 -2.92 -7.20
CA ASP A 74 19.32 -4.26 -7.51
C ASP A 74 19.70 -4.40 -9.00
N HIS A 75 18.93 -3.76 -9.88
CA HIS A 75 19.20 -3.73 -11.33
C HIS A 75 20.15 -2.61 -11.77
N LYS A 76 20.68 -1.79 -10.86
CA LYS A 76 21.53 -0.61 -11.14
C LYS A 76 20.89 0.35 -12.15
N LYS A 77 19.56 0.47 -12.13
CA LYS A 77 18.78 1.37 -12.97
C LYS A 77 18.38 2.60 -12.17
N LYS A 78 18.07 3.68 -12.89
CA LYS A 78 17.44 4.88 -12.32
C LYS A 78 16.01 4.97 -12.80
N ARG A 79 15.12 5.46 -11.94
CA ARG A 79 13.75 5.76 -12.32
C ARG A 79 13.74 6.80 -13.42
N LYS A 80 12.97 6.53 -14.47
CA LYS A 80 12.64 7.54 -15.49
C LYS A 80 11.57 8.44 -14.88
N LYS A 81 11.75 9.77 -14.94
CA LYS A 81 10.69 10.70 -14.53
C LYS A 81 9.45 10.44 -15.38
N THR A 82 8.37 10.00 -14.75
CA THR A 82 7.03 9.89 -15.34
C THR A 82 6.14 10.95 -14.71
N ALA A 83 5.06 11.34 -15.40
CA ALA A 83 4.09 12.32 -14.86
C ALA A 83 3.40 11.84 -13.57
N ASN A 84 3.41 10.53 -13.32
CA ASN A 84 2.68 9.89 -12.24
C ASN A 84 3.52 9.68 -10.97
N VAL A 85 4.81 9.99 -11.01
CA VAL A 85 5.68 9.97 -9.82
C VAL A 85 5.82 11.40 -9.30
N ILE A 86 5.51 11.59 -8.02
CA ILE A 86 5.66 12.90 -7.39
C ILE A 86 7.11 13.13 -6.97
N ASP A 87 7.63 14.33 -7.24
CA ASP A 87 8.98 14.73 -6.80
C ASP A 87 9.01 15.14 -5.31
N ASP A 88 7.85 15.45 -4.72
CA ASP A 88 7.71 15.92 -3.35
C ASP A 88 6.56 15.16 -2.65
N MET A 89 6.91 14.25 -1.73
CA MET A 89 5.95 13.43 -1.00
C MET A 89 4.97 14.26 -0.16
N GLN A 90 5.32 15.50 0.22
CA GLN A 90 4.41 16.37 0.95
C GLN A 90 3.18 16.75 0.11
N LYS A 91 3.25 16.65 -1.21
CA LYS A 91 2.14 16.90 -2.14
C LYS A 91 1.23 15.69 -2.36
N ALA A 92 1.65 14.49 -1.95
CA ALA A 92 0.80 13.30 -2.04
C ALA A 92 -0.50 13.52 -1.29
N ILE A 93 -1.63 13.11 -1.84
CA ILE A 93 -2.93 13.13 -1.16
C ILE A 93 -3.25 11.69 -0.74
N PRO A 94 -3.79 11.45 0.47
CA PRO A 94 -4.16 10.11 0.91
C PRO A 94 -5.04 9.38 -0.12
N SER A 95 -4.68 8.12 -0.42
CA SER A 95 -5.42 7.30 -1.39
C SER A 95 -6.79 6.87 -0.85
N LEU A 96 -7.63 6.31 -1.74
CA LEU A 96 -8.91 5.72 -1.34
C LEU A 96 -8.74 4.63 -0.26
N ALA A 97 -7.64 3.88 -0.28
CA ALA A 97 -7.34 2.90 0.75
C ALA A 97 -7.16 3.57 2.12
N HIS A 98 -6.39 4.66 2.20
CA HIS A 98 -6.24 5.44 3.44
C HIS A 98 -7.59 5.94 3.95
N MET A 99 -8.39 6.53 3.05
CA MET A 99 -9.71 7.08 3.41
C MET A 99 -10.70 5.99 3.83
N ALA A 100 -10.63 4.79 3.26
CA ALA A 100 -11.44 3.65 3.66
C ALA A 100 -11.09 3.19 5.09
N LEU A 101 -9.81 3.18 5.46
CA LEU A 101 -9.38 2.87 6.84
C LEU A 101 -9.91 3.91 7.84
N VAL A 102 -9.87 5.20 7.49
CA VAL A 102 -10.48 6.26 8.30
C VAL A 102 -11.98 6.04 8.47
N ALA A 103 -12.70 5.67 7.41
CA ALA A 103 -14.13 5.38 7.49
C ALA A 103 -14.42 4.19 8.42
N LEU A 104 -13.66 3.10 8.30
CA LEU A 104 -13.80 1.91 9.16
C LEU A 104 -13.46 2.21 10.62
N GLN A 105 -12.47 3.06 10.87
CA GLN A 105 -12.13 3.54 12.21
C GLN A 105 -13.25 4.38 12.81
N ARG A 106 -13.82 5.32 12.05
CA ARG A 106 -14.94 6.16 12.49
C ARG A 106 -16.19 5.34 12.83
N GLN A 107 -16.37 4.19 12.19
CA GLN A 107 -17.44 3.22 12.50
C GLN A 107 -17.10 2.32 13.71
N GLY A 108 -15.94 2.48 14.34
CA GLY A 108 -15.49 1.66 15.46
C GLY A 108 -15.08 0.24 15.09
N ARG A 109 -15.00 -0.09 13.79
CA ARG A 109 -14.66 -1.42 13.28
C ARG A 109 -13.15 -1.66 13.33
N LEU A 110 -12.38 -0.72 12.80
CA LEU A 110 -10.92 -0.80 12.75
C LEU A 110 -10.32 -0.38 14.11
N LYS A 111 -9.58 -1.29 14.74
CA LYS A 111 -8.98 -1.09 16.07
C LYS A 111 -7.58 -0.51 16.00
N CYS A 112 -6.80 -0.94 15.02
CA CYS A 112 -5.43 -0.50 14.84
C CYS A 112 -5.00 -0.61 13.38
N VAL A 113 -4.18 0.33 12.93
CA VAL A 113 -3.36 0.24 11.72
C VAL A 113 -1.91 0.12 12.15
N ILE A 114 -1.23 -0.91 11.66
CA ILE A 114 0.20 -1.12 11.84
C ILE A 114 0.85 -0.83 10.49
N SER A 115 1.62 0.25 10.40
CA SER A 115 2.18 0.76 9.16
C SER A 115 3.70 0.64 9.14
N GLN A 116 4.22 0.19 8.00
CA GLN A 116 5.65 0.27 7.66
C GLN A 116 5.99 1.52 6.85
N ASN A 117 5.00 2.34 6.51
CA ASN A 117 5.19 3.53 5.67
C ASN A 117 5.69 4.71 6.48
N CYS A 118 6.63 5.45 5.89
CA CYS A 118 7.16 6.72 6.42
C CYS A 118 6.62 7.94 5.63
N ASP A 119 5.55 7.78 4.85
CA ASP A 119 4.97 8.82 3.98
C ASP A 119 4.03 9.80 4.72
N GLY A 120 3.64 9.47 5.96
CA GLY A 120 2.75 10.26 6.80
C GLY A 120 1.30 10.34 6.30
N LEU A 121 0.91 9.56 5.28
CA LEU A 121 -0.41 9.65 4.67
C LEU A 121 -1.53 9.16 5.58
N HIS A 122 -1.26 8.22 6.49
CA HIS A 122 -2.23 7.81 7.52
C HIS A 122 -2.63 8.97 8.41
N LEU A 123 -1.65 9.69 8.98
CA LEU A 123 -1.92 10.87 9.81
C LEU A 123 -2.63 11.97 9.01
N ARG A 124 -2.14 12.24 7.79
CA ARG A 124 -2.72 13.27 6.90
C ARG A 124 -4.12 12.94 6.39
N SER A 125 -4.52 11.66 6.40
CA SER A 125 -5.89 11.22 6.10
C SER A 125 -6.88 11.51 7.23
N GLY A 126 -6.38 11.84 8.43
CA GLY A 126 -7.18 12.04 9.63
C GLY A 126 -7.45 10.74 10.40
N LEU A 127 -6.64 9.70 10.19
CA LEU A 127 -6.64 8.51 11.03
C LEU A 127 -6.22 8.91 12.46
N ASN A 128 -6.96 8.46 13.48
CA ASN A 128 -6.60 8.82 14.87
C ASN A 128 -5.24 8.21 15.23
N PRO A 129 -4.24 9.02 15.66
CA PRO A 129 -2.93 8.53 16.05
C PRO A 129 -2.94 7.47 17.14
N THR A 130 -3.95 7.46 18.03
CA THR A 130 -4.04 6.45 19.10
C THR A 130 -4.32 5.04 18.58
N ASN A 131 -4.74 4.91 17.32
CA ASN A 131 -5.00 3.63 16.64
C ASN A 131 -3.97 3.36 15.52
N LEU A 132 -2.83 4.05 15.54
CA LEU A 132 -1.79 3.91 14.53
C LEU A 132 -0.46 3.54 15.20
N ALA A 133 0.21 2.53 14.67
CA ALA A 133 1.60 2.21 14.98
C ALA A 133 2.45 2.37 13.72
N GLU A 134 3.35 3.36 13.69
CA GLU A 134 4.33 3.56 12.63
C GLU A 134 5.65 2.90 13.05
N LEU A 135 6.05 1.84 12.35
CA LEU A 135 7.17 0.97 12.76
C LEU A 135 8.54 1.43 12.26
N HIS A 136 8.58 2.31 11.26
CA HIS A 136 9.80 2.81 10.61
C HIS A 136 9.80 4.33 10.67
#